data_AF-A0A5B8IHQ1-F1
#
_entry.id   AF-A0A5B8IHQ1-F1
#
_cell.length_a   1.000
_cell.length_b   1.000
_cell.length_c   1.000
_cell.angle_alpha   90.00
_cell.angle_beta   90.00
_cell.angle_gamma   90.00
#
_symmetry.space_group_name_H-M   'P 1'
#
loop_
_entity.id
_entity.type
_entity.pdbx_description
1 polymer ?
#
loop_
_entity_poly.entity_id
_entity_poly.type
_entity_poly.pdbx_seq_one_letter_code
_entity_poly.pdbx_strand_id
1 'polypeptide(L)'
;MHGTPPPGLGTRLVREMLGADSAADLLGRHPFLSPYGQLTALIADATFKVDDLDQRVQERTAHIARELDSVRGGQSAATLGSASTEIALLSARRDQSAEHLRTMAGAYRRSLANDTGTAPAQGLGQVSRAEAAVSRTPGGPVSAIPAVPPITGLPTTTARRTR
;
A
#
# COMPACT_ATOMS: atom_id res chain seq x y z
N MET A 1 -17.58 -32.76 -3.99
CA MET A 1 -17.48 -31.50 -4.74
C MET A 1 -16.57 -30.57 -3.94
N HIS A 2 -15.29 -30.46 -4.30
CA HIS A 2 -14.42 -29.45 -3.69
C HIS A 2 -14.76 -28.11 -4.31
N GLY A 3 -15.60 -27.33 -3.61
CA GLY A 3 -15.82 -25.94 -3.97
C GLY A 3 -14.50 -25.19 -3.88
N THR A 4 -14.21 -24.36 -4.87
CA THR A 4 -13.10 -23.40 -4.76
C THR A 4 -13.30 -22.58 -3.49
N PRO A 5 -12.25 -22.40 -2.67
CA PRO A 5 -12.36 -21.59 -1.47
C PRO A 5 -12.89 -20.19 -1.84
N PRO A 6 -13.73 -19.60 -0.99
CA PRO A 6 -14.28 -18.28 -1.25
C PRO A 6 -13.13 -17.27 -1.41
N PRO A 7 -13.27 -16.26 -2.30
CA PRO A 7 -12.23 -15.25 -2.49
C PRO A 7 -11.91 -14.53 -1.20
N GLY A 8 -10.67 -14.07 -1.05
CA GLY A 8 -10.25 -13.26 0.09
C GLY A 8 -11.04 -11.95 0.22
N LEU A 9 -11.01 -11.34 1.40
CA LEU A 9 -11.73 -10.11 1.70
C LEU A 9 -11.37 -8.96 0.75
N GLY A 10 -10.08 -8.72 0.51
CA GLY A 10 -9.60 -7.71 -0.42
C GLY A 10 -10.11 -7.95 -1.83
N THR A 11 -10.02 -9.20 -2.32
CA THR A 11 -10.52 -9.56 -3.65
C THR A 11 -12.03 -9.29 -3.77
N ARG A 12 -12.82 -9.60 -2.73
CA ARG A 12 -14.25 -9.26 -2.68
C ARG A 12 -14.50 -7.76 -2.73
N LEU A 13 -13.75 -6.98 -1.93
CA LEU A 13 -13.87 -5.52 -1.91
C LEU A 13 -13.56 -4.90 -3.28
N VAL A 14 -12.51 -5.35 -3.97
CA VAL A 14 -12.19 -4.88 -5.32
C VAL A 14 -13.30 -5.23 -6.31
N ARG A 15 -13.85 -6.45 -6.24
CA ARG A 15 -14.97 -6.86 -7.08
C ARG A 15 -16.18 -5.98 -6.88
N GLU A 16 -16.56 -5.74 -5.63
CA GLU A 16 -17.72 -4.90 -5.28
C GLU A 16 -17.53 -3.45 -5.72
N MET A 17 -16.33 -2.89 -5.54
CA MET A 17 -16.09 -1.46 -5.81
C MET A 17 -15.78 -1.17 -7.27
N LEU A 18 -14.98 -2.02 -7.92
CA LEU A 18 -14.39 -1.78 -9.24
C LEU A 18 -14.90 -2.74 -10.32
N GLY A 19 -15.73 -3.73 -9.96
CA GLY A 19 -16.21 -4.75 -10.88
C GLY A 19 -15.08 -5.59 -11.48
N ALA A 20 -13.97 -5.77 -10.75
CA ALA A 20 -12.86 -6.61 -11.18
C ALA A 20 -12.89 -7.95 -10.45
N ASP A 21 -12.88 -9.05 -11.18
CA ASP A 21 -13.01 -10.38 -10.58
C ASP A 21 -11.77 -10.81 -9.78
N SER A 22 -10.62 -10.22 -10.11
CA SER A 22 -9.33 -10.42 -9.45
C SER A 22 -8.43 -9.19 -9.57
N ALA A 23 -7.38 -9.12 -8.75
CA ALA A 23 -6.33 -8.11 -8.88
C ALA A 23 -5.60 -8.17 -10.24
N ALA A 24 -5.46 -9.36 -10.82
CA ALA A 24 -4.86 -9.55 -12.15
C ALA A 24 -5.74 -8.96 -13.27
N ASP A 25 -7.06 -9.12 -13.16
CA ASP A 25 -8.01 -8.47 -14.08
C ASP A 25 -7.87 -6.95 -14.02
N LEU A 26 -7.77 -6.39 -12.81
CA LEU A 26 -7.57 -4.96 -12.62
C LEU A 26 -6.29 -4.44 -13.27
N LEU A 27 -5.17 -5.15 -13.11
CA LEU A 27 -3.87 -4.82 -13.72
C LEU A 27 -3.90 -4.84 -15.25
N GLY A 28 -4.75 -5.69 -15.85
CA GLY A 28 -4.90 -5.80 -17.30
C GLY A 28 -5.65 -4.64 -17.96
N ARG A 29 -6.29 -3.77 -17.18
CA ARG A 29 -7.16 -2.71 -17.71
C ARG A 29 -6.40 -1.53 -18.30
N HIS A 30 -5.17 -1.29 -17.85
CA HIS A 30 -4.38 -0.13 -18.24
C HIS A 30 -2.93 -0.52 -18.53
N PRO A 31 -2.23 0.16 -19.46
CA PRO A 31 -0.80 -0.01 -19.62
C PRO A 31 -0.08 0.29 -18.30
N PHE A 32 0.83 -0.59 -17.86
CA PHE A 32 1.48 -0.51 -16.55
C PHE A 32 2.16 0.85 -16.26
N LEU A 33 2.77 1.47 -17.29
CA LEU A 33 3.46 2.75 -17.16
C LEU A 33 2.52 3.97 -17.17
N SER A 34 1.23 3.78 -17.42
CA SER A 34 0.24 4.87 -17.31
C SER A 34 -0.06 5.19 -15.83
N PRO A 35 -0.51 6.41 -15.51
CA PRO A 35 -0.94 6.76 -14.16
C PRO A 35 -2.00 5.79 -13.61
N TYR A 36 -2.94 5.36 -14.47
CA TYR A 36 -3.94 4.36 -14.10
C TYR A 36 -3.36 2.97 -13.90
N GLY A 37 -2.39 2.56 -14.72
CA GLY A 37 -1.63 1.32 -14.52
C GLY A 37 -0.95 1.28 -13.16
N GLN A 38 -0.27 2.35 -12.77
CA GLN A 38 0.36 2.47 -11.46
C GLN A 38 -0.66 2.43 -10.31
N LEU A 39 -1.80 3.13 -10.44
CA LEU A 39 -2.88 3.08 -9.46
C LEU A 39 -3.47 1.67 -9.33
N THR A 40 -3.69 0.97 -10.45
CA THR A 40 -4.18 -0.41 -10.41
C THR A 40 -3.18 -1.36 -9.78
N ALA A 41 -1.87 -1.13 -9.92
CA ALA A 41 -0.84 -1.90 -9.24
C ALA A 41 -0.83 -1.68 -7.73
N LEU A 42 -1.00 -0.44 -7.28
CA LEU A 42 -1.12 -0.14 -5.85
C LEU A 42 -2.40 -0.75 -5.25
N ILE A 43 -3.52 -0.71 -5.97
CA ILE A 43 -4.77 -1.34 -5.55
C ILE A 43 -4.60 -2.86 -5.48
N ALA A 44 -3.94 -3.47 -6.47
CA ALA A 44 -3.64 -4.90 -6.48
C ALA A 44 -2.77 -5.31 -5.27
N ASP A 45 -1.71 -4.57 -4.97
CA ASP A 45 -0.86 -4.82 -3.79
C ASP A 45 -1.65 -4.74 -2.48
N ALA A 46 -2.43 -3.67 -2.28
CA ALA A 46 -3.26 -3.53 -1.09
C ALA A 46 -4.33 -4.62 -0.98
N THR A 47 -4.84 -5.11 -2.11
CA THR A 47 -5.78 -6.23 -2.17
C THR A 47 -5.14 -7.49 -1.59
N PHE A 48 -3.94 -7.85 -2.08
CA PHE A 48 -3.20 -9.01 -1.56
C PHE A 48 -2.87 -8.86 -0.08
N LYS A 49 -2.53 -7.65 0.37
CA LYS A 49 -2.27 -7.39 1.79
C LYS A 49 -3.50 -7.61 2.67
N VAL A 50 -4.69 -7.18 2.22
CA VAL A 50 -5.94 -7.43 2.95
C VAL A 50 -6.26 -8.93 2.97
N ASP A 51 -6.05 -9.63 1.85
CA ASP A 51 -6.27 -11.07 1.76
C ASP A 51 -5.34 -11.87 2.68
N ASP A 52 -4.04 -11.54 2.72
CA ASP A 52 -3.05 -12.14 3.64
C ASP A 52 -3.42 -11.90 5.11
N LEU A 53 -3.83 -10.68 5.47
CA LEU A 53 -4.24 -10.37 6.84
C LEU A 53 -5.52 -11.11 7.24
N ASP A 54 -6.50 -11.21 6.34
CA ASP A 54 -7.73 -11.95 6.60
C ASP A 54 -7.46 -13.44 6.78
N GLN A 55 -6.60 -14.03 5.92
CA GLN A 55 -6.17 -15.42 6.06
C GLN A 55 -5.48 -15.66 7.40
N ARG A 56 -4.56 -14.78 7.83
CA ARG A 56 -3.87 -14.93 9.13
C ARG A 56 -4.82 -14.82 10.31
N VAL A 57 -5.83 -13.94 10.25
CA VAL A 57 -6.87 -13.88 11.28
C VAL A 57 -7.61 -15.21 11.35
N GLN A 58 -8.05 -15.75 10.20
CA GLN A 58 -8.78 -17.02 10.15
C GLN A 58 -7.94 -18.20 10.66
N GLU A 59 -6.68 -18.31 10.24
CA GLU A 59 -5.75 -19.34 10.69
C GLU A 59 -5.51 -19.27 12.20
N ARG A 60 -5.32 -18.07 12.75
CA ARG A 60 -5.12 -17.87 14.18
C ARG A 60 -6.38 -18.18 14.97
N THR A 61 -7.56 -17.75 14.50
CA THR A 61 -8.84 -18.10 15.11
C THR A 61 -9.06 -19.61 15.11
N ALA A 62 -8.76 -20.31 14.00
CA ALA A 62 -8.87 -21.76 13.91
C ALA A 62 -7.85 -22.50 14.79
N HIS A 63 -6.67 -21.93 15.02
CA HIS A 63 -5.71 -22.45 15.99
C HIS A 63 -6.27 -22.34 17.42
N ILE A 64 -6.75 -21.17 17.82
CA ILE A 64 -7.32 -20.95 19.16
C ILE A 64 -8.53 -21.84 19.40
N ALA A 65 -9.41 -22.02 18.40
CA ALA A 65 -10.56 -22.91 18.54
C ALA A 65 -10.12 -24.34 18.90
N ARG A 66 -9.06 -24.84 18.26
CA ARG A 66 -8.47 -26.16 18.56
C ARG A 66 -7.82 -26.20 19.95
N GLU A 67 -7.14 -25.13 20.37
CA GLU A 67 -6.60 -25.03 21.73
C GLU A 67 -7.70 -24.94 22.79
N LEU A 68 -8.81 -24.25 22.52
CA LEU A 68 -9.96 -24.20 23.43
C LEU A 68 -10.60 -25.58 23.60
N ASP A 69 -10.72 -26.35 22.52
CA ASP A 69 -11.18 -27.73 22.58
C ASP A 69 -10.22 -28.61 23.40
N SER A 70 -8.91 -28.38 23.31
CA SER A 70 -7.91 -29.12 24.10
C SER A 70 -7.89 -28.72 25.58
N VAL A 71 -8.09 -27.44 25.89
CA VAL A 71 -8.27 -26.94 27.27
C VAL A 71 -9.55 -27.49 27.89
N ARG A 72 -10.65 -27.56 27.14
CA ARG A 72 -11.87 -28.24 27.57
C ARG A 72 -11.64 -29.72 27.88
N GLY A 73 -10.67 -30.34 27.20
CA GLY A 73 -10.17 -31.69 27.47
C GLY A 73 -9.21 -31.82 28.67
N GLY A 74 -8.96 -30.73 29.42
CA GLY A 74 -8.14 -30.73 30.64
C GLY A 74 -6.70 -30.22 30.47
N GLN A 75 -6.34 -29.63 29.32
CA GLN A 75 -5.02 -29.03 29.10
C GLN A 75 -4.95 -27.55 29.57
N SER A 76 -3.76 -27.04 29.84
CA SER A 76 -3.54 -25.71 30.48
C SER A 76 -3.92 -24.51 29.58
N ALA A 77 -4.47 -23.45 30.18
CA ALA A 77 -5.13 -22.31 29.51
C ALA A 77 -4.26 -21.06 29.25
N ALA A 78 -2.98 -21.07 29.61
CA ALA A 78 -2.14 -19.86 29.59
C ALA A 78 -1.92 -19.26 28.17
N THR A 79 -2.07 -20.04 27.11
CA THR A 79 -1.89 -19.59 25.71
C THR A 79 -3.06 -18.77 25.15
N LEU A 80 -4.23 -18.81 25.79
CA LEU A 80 -5.46 -18.18 25.26
C LEU A 80 -5.45 -16.64 25.34
N GLY A 81 -4.86 -16.07 26.39
CA GLY A 81 -4.85 -14.62 26.62
C GLY A 81 -3.93 -13.84 25.66
N SER A 82 -2.78 -14.40 25.30
CA SER A 82 -1.88 -13.79 24.31
C SER A 82 -2.45 -13.93 22.90
N ALA A 83 -3.08 -15.06 22.60
CA ALA A 83 -3.64 -15.34 21.29
C ALA A 83 -4.86 -14.45 20.95
N SER A 84 -5.70 -14.10 21.94
CA SER A 84 -6.80 -13.14 21.74
C SER A 84 -6.30 -11.73 21.39
N THR A 85 -5.23 -11.28 22.05
CA THR A 85 -4.58 -9.98 21.78
C THR A 85 -4.01 -9.93 20.37
N GLU A 86 -3.40 -11.04 19.92
CA GLU A 86 -2.85 -11.15 18.58
C GLU A 86 -3.94 -11.12 17.50
N ILE A 87 -5.06 -11.83 17.71
CA ILE A 87 -6.22 -11.74 16.80
C ILE A 87 -6.76 -10.32 16.73
N ALA A 88 -6.88 -9.63 17.86
CA ALA A 88 -7.35 -8.25 17.89
C ALA A 88 -6.43 -7.33 17.09
N LEU A 89 -5.10 -7.49 17.25
CA LEU A 89 -4.12 -6.71 16.49
C LEU A 89 -4.17 -7.01 14.98
N LEU A 90 -4.26 -8.29 14.59
CA LEU A 90 -4.36 -8.69 13.20
C LEU A 90 -5.66 -8.17 12.57
N SER A 91 -6.78 -8.27 13.30
CA SER A 91 -8.08 -7.76 12.86
C SER A 91 -8.06 -6.25 12.66
N ALA A 92 -7.49 -5.49 13.60
CA ALA A 92 -7.34 -4.04 13.47
C ALA A 92 -6.50 -3.65 12.24
N ARG A 93 -5.39 -4.38 11.98
CA ARG A 93 -4.55 -4.16 10.78
C ARG A 93 -5.29 -4.51 9.50
N ARG A 94 -6.07 -5.59 9.49
CA ARG A 94 -6.91 -5.99 8.36
C ARG A 94 -7.92 -4.90 8.04
N ASP A 95 -8.61 -4.39 9.06
CA ASP A 95 -9.66 -3.38 8.90
C ASP A 95 -9.07 -2.04 8.42
N GLN A 96 -7.92 -1.62 8.97
CA GLN A 96 -7.19 -0.45 8.48
C GLN A 96 -6.75 -0.61 7.02
N SER A 97 -6.26 -1.80 6.64
CA SER A 97 -5.83 -2.08 5.27
C SER A 97 -7.02 -2.11 4.31
N ALA A 98 -8.16 -2.66 4.74
CA ALA A 98 -9.40 -2.64 3.98
C ALA A 98 -9.91 -1.22 3.74
N GLU A 99 -9.82 -0.35 4.75
CA GLU A 99 -10.22 1.06 4.59
C GLU A 99 -9.29 1.83 3.64
N HIS A 100 -7.98 1.55 3.71
CA HIS A 100 -7.02 2.10 2.76
C HIS A 100 -7.33 1.64 1.32
N LEU A 101 -7.64 0.35 1.13
CA LEU A 101 -8.05 -0.20 -0.16
C LEU A 101 -9.32 0.49 -0.70
N ARG A 102 -10.33 0.72 0.15
CA ARG A 102 -11.55 1.47 -0.23
C ARG A 102 -11.23 2.89 -0.67
N THR A 103 -10.34 3.56 0.07
CA THR A 103 -9.90 4.93 -0.26
C THR A 103 -9.24 4.98 -1.63
N MET A 104 -8.32 4.06 -1.92
CA MET A 104 -7.63 3.99 -3.22
C MET A 104 -8.56 3.63 -4.36
N ALA A 105 -9.43 2.63 -4.18
CA ALA A 105 -10.43 2.24 -5.17
C ALA A 105 -11.40 3.39 -5.48
N GLY A 106 -11.83 4.12 -4.45
CA GLY A 106 -12.64 5.32 -4.59
C GLY A 106 -11.92 6.45 -5.34
N ALA A 107 -10.64 6.68 -5.05
CA ALA A 107 -9.82 7.67 -5.76
C ALA A 107 -9.68 7.31 -7.24
N TYR A 108 -9.34 6.05 -7.55
CA TYR A 108 -9.24 5.53 -8.91
C TYR A 108 -10.55 5.71 -9.70
N ARG A 109 -11.70 5.36 -9.11
CA ARG A 109 -13.01 5.59 -9.75
C ARG A 109 -13.29 7.05 -10.05
N ARG A 110 -12.99 7.95 -9.12
CA ARG A 110 -13.19 9.39 -9.33
C ARG A 110 -12.27 9.93 -10.42
N SER A 111 -11.01 9.51 -10.47
CA SER A 111 -10.07 9.90 -11.51
C SER A 111 -10.56 9.48 -12.89
N LEU A 112 -11.03 8.24 -13.04
CA LEU A 112 -11.62 7.77 -14.30
C LEU A 112 -12.83 8.60 -14.74
N ALA A 113 -13.74 8.93 -13.81
CA ALA A 113 -14.93 9.73 -14.12
C ALA A 113 -14.58 11.15 -14.58
N ASN A 114 -13.57 11.77 -13.96
CA ASN A 114 -13.13 13.12 -14.29
C ASN A 114 -12.46 13.21 -15.67
N ASP A 115 -11.70 12.19 -16.07
CA ASP A 115 -11.09 12.13 -17.40
C ASP A 115 -12.11 11.95 -18.52
N THR A 116 -13.22 11.26 -18.25
CA THR A 116 -14.34 11.14 -19.22
C THR A 116 -15.25 12.36 -19.28
N GLY A 117 -15.15 13.28 -18.31
CA GLY A 117 -16.08 14.41 -18.14
C GLY A 117 -15.64 15.75 -18.75
N THR A 118 -14.43 15.85 -19.29
CA THR A 118 -13.89 17.13 -19.78
C THR A 118 -13.13 16.98 -21.09
N ALA A 119 -13.87 16.98 -22.20
CA ALA A 119 -13.32 17.37 -23.50
C ALA A 119 -13.83 18.78 -23.85
N PRO A 120 -13.08 19.87 -23.58
CA PRO A 120 -13.16 21.01 -24.46
C PRO A 120 -12.47 20.61 -25.78
N ALA A 121 -13.25 20.58 -26.86
CA ALA A 121 -12.73 20.50 -28.21
C ALA A 121 -11.87 21.75 -28.50
N GLN A 122 -10.56 21.65 -28.31
CA GLN A 122 -9.54 22.52 -28.90
C GLN A 122 -8.39 21.59 -29.25
N GLY A 123 -8.20 21.17 -30.49
CA GLY A 123 -7.85 22.07 -31.58
C GLY A 123 -6.39 21.76 -31.94
N LEU A 124 -6.23 20.98 -33.00
CA LEU A 124 -5.05 20.84 -33.87
C LEU A 124 -3.77 21.60 -33.45
N GLY A 125 -2.67 20.88 -33.21
CA GLY A 125 -1.35 21.51 -33.34
C GLY A 125 -0.19 20.84 -32.61
N GLN A 126 0.69 20.23 -33.41
CA GLN A 126 2.14 20.12 -33.19
C GLN A 126 2.67 19.05 -32.24
N VAL A 127 3.07 17.96 -32.89
CA VAL A 127 4.37 17.32 -32.68
C VAL A 127 5.46 18.40 -32.55
N SER A 128 6.20 18.43 -31.44
CA SER A 128 7.54 19.04 -31.44
C SER A 128 8.46 18.36 -30.43
N ARG A 129 9.34 17.53 -30.99
CA ARG A 129 10.61 17.10 -30.44
C ARG A 129 11.59 18.27 -30.56
N ALA A 130 12.16 18.73 -29.45
CA ALA A 130 13.39 19.53 -29.36
C ALA A 130 13.87 19.44 -27.90
N GLU A 131 14.86 18.63 -27.55
CA GLU A 131 16.31 18.88 -27.67
C GLU A 131 16.75 20.34 -27.39
N ALA A 132 17.53 20.43 -26.30
CA ALA A 132 18.38 21.50 -25.79
C ALA A 132 18.63 22.75 -26.67
N ALA A 133 18.41 23.93 -26.09
CA ALA A 133 19.20 25.13 -26.36
C ALA A 133 19.16 26.12 -25.17
N VAL A 134 20.27 26.12 -24.43
CA VAL A 134 20.98 27.26 -23.82
C VAL A 134 20.29 28.64 -23.93
N SER A 135 19.97 29.25 -22.79
CA SER A 135 19.91 30.71 -22.66
C SER A 135 21.06 31.18 -21.78
N ARG A 136 22.04 31.84 -22.41
CA ARG A 136 23.13 32.57 -21.77
C ARG A 136 22.56 33.87 -21.19
N THR A 137 22.73 34.09 -19.90
CA THR A 137 22.60 35.42 -19.27
C THR A 137 24.02 35.98 -19.06
N PRO A 138 24.42 37.12 -19.64
CA PRO A 138 25.69 37.75 -19.34
C PRO A 138 25.55 38.78 -18.21
N GLY A 139 26.35 38.62 -17.15
CA GLY A 139 26.61 39.66 -16.13
C GLY A 139 26.64 39.15 -14.68
N GLY A 140 27.78 38.63 -14.22
CA GLY A 140 28.06 38.34 -12.79
C GLY A 140 28.43 39.60 -11.98
N PRO A 141 29.04 39.51 -10.76
CA PRO A 141 29.51 38.36 -9.98
C PRO A 141 28.86 38.31 -8.55
N VAL A 142 28.92 37.27 -7.70
CA VAL A 142 30.05 36.76 -6.88
C VAL A 142 29.53 35.52 -6.11
N SER A 143 30.35 34.48 -6.04
CA SER A 143 30.50 33.46 -4.97
C SER A 143 29.35 33.18 -3.99
N ALA A 144 28.79 31.97 -4.04
CA ALA A 144 28.30 31.26 -2.84
C ALA A 144 28.27 29.74 -3.11
N ILE A 145 29.14 29.02 -2.41
CA ILE A 145 29.16 27.56 -2.29
C ILE A 145 27.87 27.12 -1.58
N PRO A 146 27.09 26.16 -2.08
CA PRO A 146 25.96 25.62 -1.32
C PRO A 146 26.46 24.79 -0.14
N ALA A 147 25.94 25.10 1.05
CA ALA A 147 26.29 24.43 2.31
C ALA A 147 25.83 22.97 2.33
N VAL A 148 26.75 22.08 2.71
CA VAL A 148 26.49 20.68 3.04
C VAL A 148 25.81 20.61 4.43
N PRO A 149 24.69 19.89 4.60
CA PRO A 149 24.09 19.70 5.93
C PRO A 149 25.01 18.82 6.80
N PRO A 150 25.27 19.18 8.07
CA PRO A 150 26.13 18.37 8.94
C PRO A 150 25.46 17.04 9.32
N ILE A 151 26.22 15.96 9.16
CA ILE A 151 25.94 14.64 9.70
C ILE A 151 26.18 14.70 11.21
N THR A 152 25.13 14.57 12.01
CA THR A 152 25.23 14.47 13.47
C THR A 152 25.74 13.07 13.84
N GLY A 153 27.06 12.90 13.91
CA GLY A 153 27.75 11.75 14.51
C GLY A 153 27.54 11.73 16.04
N LEU A 154 27.28 10.56 16.62
CA LEU A 154 28.27 9.66 17.26
C LEU A 154 28.86 10.22 18.58
N PRO A 155 28.75 9.49 19.70
CA PRO A 155 29.21 9.93 21.01
C PRO A 155 30.75 9.89 21.13
N THR A 156 31.36 11.04 21.44
CA THR A 156 32.78 11.15 21.76
C THR A 156 33.02 10.74 23.21
N THR A 157 33.74 9.64 23.43
CA THR A 157 34.27 9.27 24.74
C THR A 157 35.49 10.14 25.04
N THR A 158 35.47 10.87 26.18
CA THR A 158 36.64 11.61 26.67
C THR A 158 37.03 11.03 28.01
N ALA A 159 38.14 10.29 28.03
CA ALA A 159 38.78 9.76 29.22
C ALA A 159 39.30 10.91 30.09
N ARG A 160 38.75 11.03 31.31
CA ARG A 160 39.20 11.96 32.35
C ARG A 160 40.35 11.31 33.13
N ARG A 161 41.56 11.83 32.97
CA ARG A 161 42.74 11.51 33.79
C ARG A 161 42.85 12.57 34.89
N THR A 162 42.70 12.16 36.14
CA THR A 162 43.11 12.97 37.31
C THR A 162 44.23 12.23 38.04
N ARG A 163 45.29 12.98 38.34
CA ARG A 163 46.31 12.61 39.32
C ARG A 163 45.72 12.67 40.73
#